data_AF-A0A354GYM0-F1
#
_entry.id   AF-A0A354GYM0-F1
#
_cell.length_a   1.000
_cell.length_b   1.000
_cell.length_c   1.000
_cell.angle_alpha   90.00
_cell.angle_beta   90.00
_cell.angle_gamma   90.00
#
_symmetry.space_group_name_H-M   'P 1'
#
loop_
_entity.id
_entity.type
_entity.pdbx_description
1 polymer ?
#
loop_
_entity_poly.entity_id
_entity_poly.type
_entity_poly.pdbx_seq_one_letter_code
_entity_poly.pdbx_strand_id
1 'polypeptide(L)'
;MQWAPQTKYPTSFTDGTSNTILFTDERATCTGYWPDWGASISDPSFGQPTGPAAIFKSNVPGTACPFMPPPNQSVNVAVTPHTGGILVGLADGSVRLVNPGVQPQTWWSAMTPNGGEVLGNDW
;
A
#
# COMPACT_ATOMS: atom_id res chain seq x y z
N MET A 1 7.65 22.88 23.24
CA MET A 1 7.02 21.60 22.86
C MET A 1 5.85 21.95 21.95
N GLN A 2 6.01 21.79 20.65
CA GLN A 2 4.97 22.07 19.67
C GLN A 2 4.37 20.72 19.26
N TRP A 3 3.08 20.53 19.54
CA TRP A 3 2.35 19.37 19.06
C TRP A 3 2.38 19.35 17.53
N ALA A 4 2.51 18.17 16.93
CA ALA A 4 2.39 18.03 15.49
C ALA A 4 1.05 18.65 15.04
N PRO A 5 1.02 19.38 13.92
CA PRO A 5 -0.22 19.97 13.42
C PRO A 5 -1.26 18.87 13.19
N GLN A 6 -2.44 19.00 13.81
CA GLN A 6 -3.53 18.06 13.60
C GLN A 6 -4.09 18.23 12.19
N THR A 7 -3.86 17.24 11.33
CA THR A 7 -4.55 17.12 10.04
C THR A 7 -6.02 16.77 10.28
N LYS A 8 -6.93 17.44 9.56
CA LYS A 8 -8.38 17.25 9.70
C LYS A 8 -8.89 16.41 8.54
N TYR A 9 -9.55 15.31 8.86
CA TYR A 9 -10.33 14.55 7.88
C TYR A 9 -11.64 15.28 7.56
N PRO A 10 -12.11 15.32 6.29
CA PRO A 10 -11.44 14.85 5.07
C PRO A 10 -10.57 15.91 4.38
N THR A 11 -10.50 17.14 4.91
CA THR A 11 -9.86 18.28 4.23
C THR A 11 -8.36 18.14 4.01
N SER A 12 -7.72 17.19 4.69
CA SER A 12 -6.31 16.83 4.51
C SER A 12 -6.03 15.86 3.37
N PHE A 13 -7.01 15.56 2.50
CA PHE A 13 -6.86 14.74 1.30
C PHE A 13 -7.10 15.59 0.06
N THR A 14 -6.11 16.38 -0.35
CA THR A 14 -6.23 17.28 -1.51
C THR A 14 -6.38 16.53 -2.83
N ASP A 15 -5.88 15.29 -2.89
CA ASP A 15 -5.90 14.46 -4.10
C ASP A 15 -7.23 13.70 -4.27
N GLY A 16 -8.13 13.86 -3.29
CA GLY A 16 -9.47 13.32 -3.27
C GLY A 16 -9.58 12.05 -2.43
N THR A 17 -10.65 12.00 -1.62
CA THR A 17 -10.90 10.89 -0.70
C THR A 17 -11.21 9.56 -1.42
N SER A 18 -11.79 9.62 -2.62
CA SER A 18 -12.12 8.44 -3.44
C SER A 18 -10.95 7.88 -4.24
N ASN A 19 -9.79 8.53 -4.15
CA ASN A 19 -8.58 8.19 -4.89
C ASN A 19 -7.40 7.86 -3.97
N THR A 20 -7.53 8.12 -2.67
CA THR A 20 -6.47 7.85 -1.70
C THR A 20 -6.73 6.54 -0.97
N ILE A 21 -5.76 5.63 -1.02
CA ILE A 21 -5.74 4.36 -0.29
C ILE A 21 -5.34 4.63 1.16
N LEU A 22 -6.12 4.10 2.11
CA LEU A 22 -5.79 4.13 3.54
C LEU A 22 -5.26 2.80 4.06
N PHE A 23 -5.81 1.69 3.55
CA PHE A 23 -5.38 0.35 3.92
C PHE A 23 -5.62 -0.62 2.78
N THR A 24 -4.86 -1.70 2.79
CA THR A 24 -4.96 -2.79 1.82
C THR A 24 -4.39 -4.06 2.43
N ASP A 25 -4.44 -5.16 1.68
CA ASP A 25 -3.97 -6.44 2.11
C ASP A 25 -2.45 -6.45 2.23
N GLU A 26 -1.98 -6.89 3.39
CA GLU A 26 -0.60 -7.33 3.57
C GLU A 26 -0.57 -8.62 4.37
N ARG A 27 0.44 -9.44 4.12
CA ARG A 27 0.60 -10.70 4.86
C ARG A 27 1.19 -10.45 6.23
N ALA A 28 0.55 -11.01 7.26
CA ALA A 28 0.90 -10.88 8.68
C ALA A 28 2.25 -11.51 9.11
N THR A 29 3.19 -11.76 8.20
CA THR A 29 4.51 -12.41 8.39
C THR A 29 4.49 -13.89 8.81
N CYS A 30 5.62 -14.57 8.55
CA CYS A 30 5.93 -15.91 9.08
C CYS A 30 6.97 -15.89 10.21
N THR A 31 7.58 -14.73 10.53
CA THR A 31 8.62 -14.61 11.57
C THR A 31 8.57 -13.25 12.25
N GLY A 32 8.14 -13.23 13.51
CA GLY A 32 8.62 -12.30 14.55
C GLY A 32 8.32 -10.80 14.40
N TYR A 33 7.58 -10.36 13.39
CA TYR A 33 7.12 -8.97 13.33
C TYR A 33 5.95 -8.79 14.28
N TRP A 34 6.06 -7.84 15.20
CA TRP A 34 5.06 -7.63 16.24
C TRP A 34 3.75 -7.15 15.58
N PRO A 35 2.63 -7.87 15.73
CA PRO A 35 1.39 -7.60 15.00
C PRO A 35 0.71 -6.27 15.35
N ASP A 36 1.17 -5.57 16.40
CA ASP A 36 0.55 -4.33 16.89
C ASP A 36 0.80 -3.10 16.00
N TRP A 37 1.75 -3.18 15.04
CA TRP A 37 2.15 -2.04 14.20
C TRP A 37 1.79 -2.22 12.72
N GLY A 38 1.35 -3.42 12.31
CA GLY A 38 1.12 -3.76 10.91
C GLY A 38 2.41 -3.74 10.08
N ALA A 39 2.47 -4.57 9.03
CA ALA A 39 3.54 -4.40 8.06
C ALA A 39 3.28 -3.07 7.29
N SER A 40 4.35 -2.36 6.94
CA SER A 40 4.26 -1.04 6.34
C SER A 40 4.56 -1.15 4.86
N ILE A 41 3.56 -1.01 4.00
CA ILE A 41 3.74 -1.06 2.55
C ILE A 41 4.50 0.13 1.95
N SER A 42 4.93 1.10 2.78
CA SER A 42 5.52 2.37 2.33
C SER A 42 6.62 2.94 3.25
N ASP A 43 7.26 2.13 4.10
CA ASP A 43 8.35 2.61 4.98
C ASP A 43 9.74 2.45 4.31
N PRO A 44 10.53 3.53 4.15
CA PRO A 44 11.89 3.45 3.59
C PRO A 44 12.96 2.98 4.61
N SER A 45 12.64 2.90 5.91
CA SER A 45 13.63 2.75 6.99
C SER A 45 14.40 1.43 6.96
N PHE A 46 13.96 0.45 6.17
CA PHE A 46 14.60 -0.86 6.04
C PHE A 46 15.10 -1.14 4.61
N GLY A 47 15.41 -0.10 3.83
CA GLY A 47 16.04 -0.24 2.51
C GLY A 47 15.12 -0.81 1.44
N GLN A 48 13.82 -0.59 1.57
CA GLN A 48 12.79 -1.12 0.68
C GLN A 48 12.45 -0.18 -0.48
N PRO A 49 11.89 -0.71 -1.58
CA PRO A 49 11.39 0.13 -2.66
C PRO A 49 10.25 1.03 -2.15
N THR A 50 10.44 2.33 -2.27
CA THR A 50 9.42 3.36 -2.03
C THR A 50 9.24 4.20 -3.29
N GLY A 51 8.17 5.00 -3.36
CA GLY A 51 7.89 5.80 -4.54
C GLY A 51 7.23 5.01 -5.66
N PRO A 52 7.27 5.54 -6.90
CA PRO A 52 6.67 4.89 -8.07
C PRO A 52 7.12 3.45 -8.30
N ALA A 53 8.25 2.99 -7.80
CA ALA A 53 8.68 1.59 -7.97
C ALA A 53 7.97 0.61 -7.01
N ALA A 54 7.23 1.10 -6.01
CA ALA A 54 6.61 0.30 -4.97
C ALA A 54 5.23 -0.23 -5.40
N ILE A 55 5.19 -1.29 -6.22
CA ILE A 55 3.95 -1.98 -6.62
C ILE A 55 3.50 -3.06 -5.62
N PHE A 56 2.26 -3.55 -5.75
CA PHE A 56 1.73 -4.70 -5.03
C PHE A 56 1.95 -6.04 -5.76
N LYS A 57 1.84 -7.15 -5.03
CA LYS A 57 1.90 -8.53 -5.58
C LYS A 57 0.54 -9.22 -5.47
N SER A 58 0.09 -9.80 -6.57
CA SER A 58 -1.15 -10.60 -6.64
C SER A 58 -0.86 -12.09 -6.78
N ASN A 59 -1.85 -12.94 -6.50
CA ASN A 59 -1.77 -14.39 -6.62
C ASN A 59 -0.57 -15.02 -5.87
N VAL A 60 -0.17 -14.46 -4.74
CA VAL A 60 0.88 -15.05 -3.93
C VAL A 60 0.28 -16.24 -3.16
N PRO A 61 0.79 -17.49 -3.28
CA PRO A 61 0.20 -18.66 -2.62
C PRO A 61 0.19 -18.56 -1.10
N GLY A 62 -0.87 -19.01 -0.44
CA GLY A 62 -1.02 -18.97 1.04
C GLY A 62 0.14 -19.60 1.83
N THR A 63 0.83 -20.58 1.24
CA THR A 63 1.94 -21.33 1.85
C THR A 63 3.32 -20.74 1.59
N ALA A 64 3.45 -19.76 0.70
CA ALA A 64 4.69 -19.04 0.53
C ALA A 64 4.84 -18.07 1.71
N CYS A 65 5.88 -18.26 2.51
CA CYS A 65 6.47 -17.16 3.26
C CYS A 65 7.29 -16.36 2.25
N PRO A 66 6.87 -15.17 1.78
CA PRO A 66 7.71 -14.32 0.92
C PRO A 66 8.90 -13.71 1.70
N PHE A 67 9.26 -14.30 2.85
CA PHE A 67 10.32 -13.92 3.78
C PHE A 67 11.29 -15.09 3.93
N MET A 68 11.71 -15.70 2.82
CA MET A 68 12.83 -16.65 2.81
C MET A 68 14.16 -15.87 2.83
N PRO A 69 15.26 -16.43 3.36
CA PRO A 69 16.59 -15.87 3.11
C PRO A 69 16.81 -15.68 1.59
N PRO A 70 17.65 -14.74 1.18
CA PRO A 70 17.78 -14.22 -0.18
C PRO A 70 17.57 -15.27 -1.30
N PRO A 71 16.91 -14.88 -2.41
CA PRO A 71 16.91 -13.52 -2.94
C PRO A 71 15.57 -12.76 -2.88
N ASN A 72 14.53 -13.27 -2.21
CA ASN A 72 13.16 -12.82 -2.49
C ASN A 72 12.39 -12.33 -1.25
N GLN A 73 12.77 -11.17 -0.69
CA GLN A 73 12.12 -10.56 0.47
C GLN A 73 11.49 -9.20 0.11
N SER A 74 10.18 -9.16 -0.06
CA SER A 74 9.43 -7.89 -0.10
C SER A 74 8.53 -7.86 1.12
N VAL A 75 9.06 -7.27 2.18
CA VAL A 75 8.45 -7.29 3.52
C VAL A 75 7.49 -6.13 3.77
N ASN A 76 7.47 -5.17 2.83
CA ASN A 76 6.83 -3.87 2.90
C ASN A 76 6.22 -3.56 1.53
N VAL A 77 5.46 -4.51 1.00
CA VAL A 77 4.77 -4.43 -0.29
C VAL A 77 3.40 -5.00 -0.05
N ALA A 78 2.36 -4.34 -0.55
CA ALA A 78 1.01 -4.89 -0.47
C ALA A 78 0.95 -6.24 -1.18
N VAL A 79 0.34 -7.24 -0.53
CA VAL A 79 0.28 -8.61 -1.05
C VAL A 79 -1.12 -9.16 -0.85
N THR A 80 -1.67 -9.69 -1.93
CA THR A 80 -2.97 -10.36 -1.90
C THR A 80 -2.88 -11.80 -2.40
N PRO A 81 -3.61 -12.75 -1.77
CA PRO A 81 -3.79 -14.10 -2.31
C PRO A 81 -4.78 -14.11 -3.48
N HIS A 82 -5.48 -13.01 -3.73
CA HIS A 82 -6.47 -12.92 -4.80
C HIS A 82 -5.80 -12.84 -6.18
N THR A 83 -6.35 -13.60 -7.13
CA THR A 83 -5.90 -13.61 -8.54
C THR A 83 -6.43 -12.43 -9.34
N GLY A 84 -7.59 -11.87 -8.95
CA GLY A 84 -8.27 -10.80 -9.67
C GLY A 84 -7.74 -9.40 -9.42
N GLY A 85 -6.89 -9.21 -8.40
CA GLY A 85 -6.43 -7.90 -7.96
C GLY A 85 -6.42 -7.78 -6.44
N ILE A 86 -6.04 -6.60 -5.96
CA ILE A 86 -5.97 -6.29 -4.53
C ILE A 86 -7.14 -5.40 -4.13
N LEU A 87 -7.74 -5.66 -2.96
CA LEU A 87 -8.75 -4.79 -2.39
C LEU A 87 -8.08 -3.64 -1.65
N VAL A 88 -8.54 -2.42 -1.90
CA VAL A 88 -8.07 -1.21 -1.23
C VAL A 88 -9.25 -0.51 -0.56
N GLY A 89 -9.05 -0.11 0.70
CA GLY A 89 -9.95 0.78 1.41
C GLY A 89 -9.57 2.23 1.12
N LEU A 90 -10.49 2.98 0.54
CA LEU A 90 -10.29 4.37 0.17
C LEU A 90 -10.67 5.30 1.33
N ALA A 91 -10.14 6.52 1.30
CA ALA A 91 -10.39 7.50 2.35
C ALA A 91 -11.87 7.92 2.45
N ASP A 92 -12.67 7.76 1.40
CA ASP A 92 -14.12 7.98 1.44
C ASP A 92 -14.93 6.82 2.04
N GLY A 93 -14.27 5.74 2.46
CA GLY A 93 -14.87 4.54 3.02
C GLY A 93 -15.33 3.52 1.98
N SER A 94 -15.16 3.80 0.68
CA SER A 94 -15.41 2.81 -0.36
C SER A 94 -14.28 1.78 -0.45
N VAL A 95 -14.61 0.61 -1.00
CA VAL A 95 -13.64 -0.45 -1.30
C VAL A 95 -13.54 -0.60 -2.81
N ARG A 96 -12.32 -0.63 -3.34
CA ARG A 96 -12.04 -0.85 -4.77
C ARG A 96 -11.17 -2.07 -4.97
N LEU A 97 -11.44 -2.82 -6.03
CA LEU A 97 -10.53 -3.85 -6.53
C LEU A 97 -9.58 -3.23 -7.56
N VAL A 98 -8.28 -3.24 -7.27
CA VAL A 98 -7.23 -2.70 -8.17
C VAL A 98 -6.59 -3.85 -8.95
N ASN A 99 -6.50 -3.69 -10.27
CA ASN A 99 -5.94 -4.69 -11.17
C ASN A 99 -4.42 -4.83 -10.99
N PRO A 100 -3.84 -6.06 -11.05
CA PRO A 100 -2.38 -6.26 -10.98
C PRO A 100 -1.57 -5.55 -12.06
N GLY A 101 -2.20 -5.19 -13.18
CA GLY A 101 -1.60 -4.43 -14.28
C GLY A 101 -1.58 -2.92 -14.08
N VAL A 102 -2.00 -2.41 -12.90
CA VAL A 102 -1.85 -0.98 -12.57
C VAL A 102 -0.39 -0.57 -12.69
N GLN A 103 -0.17 0.61 -13.24
CA GLN A 103 1.14 1.20 -13.38
C GLN A 103 1.71 1.53 -12.01
N PRO A 104 3.02 1.31 -11.83
CA PRO A 104 3.71 1.62 -10.59
C PRO A 104 3.49 3.08 -10.12
N GLN A 105 3.47 4.02 -11.07
CA GLN A 105 3.17 5.43 -10.80
C GLN A 105 1.74 5.63 -10.29
N THR A 106 0.73 5.07 -10.96
CA THR A 106 -0.68 5.21 -10.58
C THR A 106 -0.93 4.63 -9.18
N TRP A 107 -0.34 3.48 -8.87
CA TRP A 107 -0.42 2.88 -7.54
C TRP A 107 0.23 3.76 -6.46
N TRP A 108 1.43 4.30 -6.72
CA TRP A 108 2.10 5.20 -5.77
C TRP A 108 1.30 6.48 -5.53
N SER A 109 0.79 7.08 -6.60
CA SER A 109 -0.05 8.28 -6.54
C SER A 109 -1.35 8.07 -5.76
N ALA A 110 -1.87 6.84 -5.69
CA ALA A 110 -3.03 6.53 -4.87
C ALA A 110 -2.68 6.39 -3.37
N MET A 111 -1.40 6.24 -3.01
CA MET A 111 -0.94 6.16 -1.61
C MET A 111 -0.53 7.53 -1.03
N THR A 112 -0.50 8.58 -1.86
CA THR A 112 -0.20 9.95 -1.45
C THR A 112 -1.51 10.74 -1.26
N PRO A 113 -1.84 11.21 -0.03
CA PRO A 113 -3.07 11.97 0.19
C PRO A 113 -3.03 13.40 -0.36
N ASN A 114 -1.82 13.96 -0.53
CA ASN A 114 -1.57 15.36 -0.91
C ASN A 114 -0.35 15.55 -1.83
N GLY A 115 0.00 14.55 -2.64
CA GLY A 115 1.12 14.65 -3.57
C GLY A 115 0.76 15.42 -4.87
N GLY A 116 -0.53 15.66 -5.12
CA GLY A 116 -1.03 16.40 -6.28
C GLY A 116 -0.92 15.62 -7.58
N GLU A 117 -0.65 14.32 -7.51
CA GLU A 117 -0.55 13.47 -8.68
C GLU A 117 -1.93 13.14 -9.26
N VAL A 118 -2.01 13.06 -10.58
CA VAL A 118 -3.22 12.59 -11.28
C VAL A 118 -3.07 11.10 -11.52
N LEU A 119 -4.07 10.32 -11.08
CA LEU A 119 -4.10 8.89 -11.32
C LEU A 119 -4.24 8.61 -12.81
N GLY A 120 -3.46 7.63 -13.30
CA GLY A 120 -3.48 7.24 -14.71
C GLY A 120 -4.82 6.62 -15.12
N ASN A 121 -4.99 6.40 -16.43
CA ASN A 121 -6.20 5.80 -17.01
C ASN A 121 -6.45 4.34 -16.59
N ASP A 122 -5.51 3.76 -15.85
CA ASP A 122 -5.47 2.39 -15.35
C ASP A 122 -5.94 2.25 -13.88
N TRP A 123 -6.43 3.35 -13.28
CA TRP A 123 -7.07 3.41 -11.95
C TRP A 123 -8.57 3.11 -11.95
#